data_AF-A0A9P0JZE4-F1
#
_entry.id   AF-A0A9P0JZE4-F1
#
_cell.length_a   1.000
_cell.length_b   1.000
_cell.length_c   1.000
_cell.angle_alpha   90.00
_cell.angle_beta   90.00
_cell.angle_gamma   90.00
#
_symmetry.space_group_name_H-M   'P 1'
#
loop_
_entity.id
_entity.type
_entity.pdbx_description
1 polymer ?
#
loop_
_entity_poly.entity_id
_entity_poly.type
_entity_poly.pdbx_seq_one_letter_code
_entity_poly.pdbx_strand_id
1 'polypeptide(L)'
;MSKRMYDLCLSGRLPDGQNILLKEEMVRLKRCIFSLHRDTMPPITTHNVVDDWNDPVLNSVRRCNLFNTTYDRVKIVFHPEFLSSTNPLFGLDYEEFVRGCHLGVFPSYYEPWGYTPAECTVMGIPSVTTNLSGFGCFMQEHIVDPQSYGIYIVDRRFISLEDSVQQLAQYMYDFARLSRRQRIIQRNRTERLSDLLDWRNLGVYYRQARMKALHSVFPDYKEELEAGIGTLKYPRPISEPPSPSTSRGTTPVASRHGSDDESDSVDEEKELEELRQK
;
A
#
# COMPACT_ATOMS: atom_id res chain seq x y z
N MET A 1 -18.08 -16.62 -26.28
CA MET A 1 -19.28 -16.42 -25.42
C MET A 1 -20.07 -15.17 -25.79
N SER A 2 -19.51 -13.95 -25.72
CA SER A 2 -20.28 -12.69 -25.85
C SER A 2 -21.08 -12.54 -27.16
N LYS A 3 -20.51 -12.93 -28.30
CA LYS A 3 -21.23 -12.92 -29.59
C LYS A 3 -22.46 -13.84 -29.58
N ARG A 4 -22.32 -15.05 -29.05
CA ARG A 4 -23.43 -16.02 -28.95
C ARG A 4 -24.52 -15.55 -28.01
N MET A 5 -24.14 -14.94 -26.88
CA MET A 5 -25.07 -14.32 -25.94
C MET A 5 -25.87 -13.20 -26.62
N TYR A 6 -25.18 -12.32 -27.36
CA TYR A 6 -25.80 -11.24 -28.12
C TYR A 6 -26.79 -11.77 -29.18
N ASP A 7 -26.36 -12.73 -30.01
CA ASP A 7 -27.19 -13.30 -31.06
C ASP A 7 -28.44 -14.02 -30.50
N LEU A 8 -28.33 -14.69 -29.35
CA LEU A 8 -29.45 -15.35 -28.68
C LEU A 8 -30.44 -14.35 -28.07
N CYS A 9 -29.95 -13.31 -27.39
CA CYS A 9 -30.81 -12.26 -26.86
C CYS A 9 -31.54 -11.51 -27.98
N LEU A 10 -30.88 -11.26 -29.13
CA LEU A 10 -31.52 -10.67 -30.31
C LEU A 10 -32.66 -11.54 -30.86
N SER A 11 -32.59 -12.87 -30.69
CA SER A 11 -33.67 -13.79 -31.05
C SER A 11 -34.83 -13.83 -30.04
N GLY A 12 -34.81 -12.98 -29.00
CA GLY A 12 -35.82 -12.93 -27.95
C GLY A 12 -35.75 -14.09 -26.97
N ARG A 13 -34.62 -14.82 -26.93
CA ARG A 13 -34.41 -15.97 -26.05
C ARG A 13 -33.31 -15.67 -25.05
N LEU A 14 -33.54 -16.01 -23.79
CA LEU A 14 -32.47 -16.01 -22.79
C LEU A 14 -31.51 -17.17 -23.07
N PRO A 15 -30.20 -16.92 -23.17
CA PRO A 15 -29.22 -17.96 -23.43
C PRO A 15 -29.03 -18.87 -22.22
N ASP A 16 -29.08 -20.18 -22.44
CA ASP A 16 -28.78 -21.20 -21.44
C ASP A 16 -27.26 -21.53 -21.41
N GLY A 17 -26.77 -22.13 -20.32
CA GLY A 17 -25.36 -22.43 -20.10
C GLY A 17 -24.72 -23.26 -21.23
N GLN A 18 -25.48 -24.19 -21.83
CA GLN A 18 -25.01 -24.99 -22.97
C GLN A 18 -24.86 -24.16 -24.26
N ASN A 19 -25.66 -23.10 -24.42
CA ASN A 19 -25.57 -22.19 -25.54
C ASN A 19 -24.37 -21.24 -25.39
N ILE A 20 -24.00 -20.91 -24.15
CA ILE A 20 -22.92 -19.97 -23.81
C ILE A 20 -21.56 -20.67 -23.78
N LEU A 21 -21.45 -21.91 -23.29
CA LEU A 21 -20.19 -22.63 -23.16
C LEU A 21 -20.20 -23.93 -23.95
N LEU A 22 -19.49 -23.96 -25.09
CA LEU A 22 -19.46 -25.13 -25.96
C LEU A 22 -18.60 -26.25 -25.34
N LYS A 23 -18.86 -27.49 -25.77
CA LYS A 23 -18.07 -28.66 -25.35
C LYS A 23 -16.58 -28.51 -25.64
N GLU A 24 -16.21 -27.93 -26.79
CA GLU A 24 -14.81 -27.70 -27.15
C GLU A 24 -14.13 -26.69 -26.21
N GLU A 25 -14.82 -25.60 -25.86
CA GLU A 25 -14.33 -24.60 -24.91
C GLU A 25 -14.18 -25.19 -23.51
N MET A 26 -15.13 -26.05 -23.09
CA MET A 26 -15.05 -26.84 -21.87
C MET A 26 -13.80 -27.73 -21.84
N VAL A 27 -13.49 -28.42 -22.95
CA VAL A 27 -12.28 -29.25 -23.05
C VAL A 27 -11.02 -28.40 -22.93
N ARG A 28 -10.99 -27.24 -23.59
CA ARG A 28 -9.86 -26.30 -23.49
C ARG A 28 -9.66 -25.78 -22.07
N LEU A 29 -10.75 -25.39 -21.38
CA LEU A 29 -10.70 -24.96 -19.99
C LEU A 29 -10.20 -26.06 -19.05
N LYS A 30 -10.70 -27.30 -19.22
CA LYS A 30 -10.21 -28.45 -18.45
C LYS A 30 -8.71 -28.69 -18.63
N ARG A 31 -8.19 -28.54 -19.85
CA ARG A 31 -6.75 -28.63 -20.11
C ARG A 31 -5.97 -27.54 -19.37
N CYS A 32 -6.45 -26.29 -19.39
CA CYS A 32 -5.82 -25.20 -18.63
C CYS A 32 -5.83 -25.47 -17.11
N ILE A 33 -6.97 -25.92 -16.54
CA ILE A 33 -7.08 -26.26 -15.12
C ILE A 33 -6.11 -27.38 -14.75
N PHE A 34 -5.99 -28.39 -15.62
CA PHE A 34 -5.05 -29.49 -15.40
C PHE A 34 -3.59 -28.99 -15.39
N SER A 35 -3.22 -28.09 -16.31
CA SER A 35 -1.88 -27.47 -16.33
C SER A 35 -1.58 -26.57 -15.12
N LEU A 36 -2.61 -26.08 -14.42
CA LEU A 36 -2.45 -25.26 -13.22
C LEU A 36 -2.25 -26.09 -11.94
N HIS A 37 -2.48 -27.40 -12.00
CA HIS A 37 -2.33 -28.27 -10.84
C HIS A 37 -0.88 -28.32 -10.37
N ARG A 38 -0.67 -28.20 -9.05
CA ARG A 38 0.65 -28.28 -8.42
C ARG A 38 0.55 -29.01 -7.08
N ASP A 39 1.52 -29.88 -6.81
CA ASP A 39 1.64 -30.62 -5.55
C ASP A 39 2.49 -29.89 -4.50
N THR A 40 3.22 -28.85 -4.92
CA THR A 40 4.13 -28.08 -4.08
C THR A 40 3.48 -26.78 -3.59
N MET A 41 3.92 -26.30 -2.43
CA MET A 41 3.53 -24.97 -1.94
C MET A 41 4.08 -23.86 -2.86
N PRO A 42 3.43 -22.68 -2.88
CA PRO A 42 3.96 -21.53 -3.59
C PRO A 42 5.36 -21.17 -3.08
N PRO A 43 6.37 -21.00 -3.96
CA PRO A 43 7.73 -20.72 -3.54
C PRO A 43 7.82 -19.37 -2.82
N ILE A 44 8.74 -19.27 -1.86
CA ILE A 44 9.03 -18.02 -1.15
C ILE A 44 9.85 -17.08 -2.03
N THR A 45 10.84 -17.60 -2.77
CA THR A 45 11.70 -16.79 -3.65
C THR A 45 11.33 -16.99 -5.11
N THR A 46 11.52 -15.94 -5.90
CA THR A 46 11.28 -15.93 -7.35
C THR A 46 12.51 -16.35 -8.15
N HIS A 47 13.69 -16.33 -7.53
CA HIS A 47 14.98 -16.59 -8.16
C HIS A 47 15.74 -17.71 -7.43
N ASN A 48 16.64 -18.35 -8.17
CA ASN A 48 17.63 -19.26 -7.60
C ASN A 48 18.73 -18.43 -6.93
N VAL A 49 18.69 -18.34 -5.60
CA VAL A 49 19.71 -17.64 -4.81
C VAL A 49 20.97 -18.52 -4.74
N VAL A 50 22.13 -17.92 -5.05
CA VAL A 50 23.40 -18.66 -5.12
C VAL A 50 23.78 -19.28 -3.78
N ASP A 51 23.72 -18.50 -2.70
CA ASP A 51 23.97 -18.96 -1.33
C ASP A 51 22.69 -18.90 -0.48
N ASP A 52 21.72 -19.71 -0.88
CA ASP A 52 20.39 -19.81 -0.25
C ASP A 52 20.44 -20.12 1.26
N TRP A 53 21.43 -20.89 1.70
CA TRP A 53 21.54 -21.32 3.10
C TRP A 53 22.10 -20.25 4.02
N ASN A 54 22.91 -19.32 3.51
CA ASN A 54 23.42 -18.19 4.31
C ASN A 54 22.68 -16.88 4.04
N ASP A 55 21.75 -16.85 3.08
CA ASP A 55 20.94 -15.67 2.81
C ASP A 55 20.12 -15.24 4.05
N PRO A 56 20.28 -14.00 4.53
CA PRO A 56 19.67 -13.56 5.78
C PRO A 56 18.14 -13.44 5.70
N VAL A 57 17.58 -13.19 4.50
CA VAL A 57 16.13 -13.08 4.29
C VAL A 57 15.52 -14.47 4.36
N LEU A 58 16.04 -15.41 3.58
CA LEU A 58 15.52 -16.78 3.51
C LEU A 58 15.70 -17.52 4.84
N ASN A 59 16.80 -17.29 5.56
CA ASN A 59 16.98 -17.81 6.91
C ASN A 59 15.98 -17.22 7.92
N SER A 60 15.67 -15.93 7.82
CA SER A 60 14.65 -15.32 8.67
C SER A 60 13.25 -15.88 8.38
N VAL A 61 12.92 -16.09 7.10
CA VAL A 61 11.65 -16.71 6.70
C VAL A 61 11.53 -18.14 7.23
N ARG A 62 12.60 -18.95 7.10
CA ARG A 62 12.65 -20.32 7.66
C ARG A 62 12.50 -20.31 9.18
N ARG A 63 13.22 -19.43 9.88
CA ARG A 63 13.15 -19.29 11.35
C ARG A 63 11.73 -18.91 11.82
N CYS A 64 11.02 -18.07 11.07
CA CYS A 64 9.67 -17.64 11.39
C CYS A 64 8.57 -18.58 10.87
N ASN A 65 8.92 -19.69 10.21
CA ASN A 65 8.00 -20.67 9.62
C ASN A 65 6.99 -20.09 8.62
N LEU A 66 7.40 -19.12 7.80
CA LEU A 66 6.52 -18.46 6.81
C LEU A 66 6.64 -19.12 5.43
N PHE A 67 5.98 -20.28 5.26
CA PHE A 67 6.14 -21.15 4.09
C PHE A 67 5.02 -21.05 3.05
N ASN A 68 4.19 -20.00 3.11
CA ASN A 68 3.04 -19.80 2.23
C ASN A 68 2.04 -20.96 2.28
N THR A 69 1.88 -21.61 3.43
CA THR A 69 0.92 -22.71 3.63
C THR A 69 -0.51 -22.22 3.42
N THR A 70 -1.49 -23.11 3.23
CA THR A 70 -2.89 -22.69 3.07
C THR A 70 -3.47 -21.97 4.30
N TYR A 71 -2.89 -22.21 5.48
CA TYR A 71 -3.34 -21.60 6.74
C TYR A 71 -2.74 -20.21 7.00
N ASP A 72 -1.59 -19.91 6.38
CA ASP A 72 -0.91 -18.63 6.58
C ASP A 72 -1.76 -17.48 6.02
N ARG A 73 -2.13 -16.51 6.86
CA ARG A 73 -2.91 -15.34 6.41
C ARG A 73 -2.04 -14.26 5.75
N VAL A 74 -0.74 -14.29 6.01
CA VAL A 74 0.28 -13.43 5.40
C VAL A 74 1.15 -14.30 4.51
N LYS A 75 1.39 -13.86 3.27
CA LYS A 75 2.25 -14.55 2.31
C LYS A 75 3.52 -13.75 2.07
N ILE A 76 4.61 -14.43 1.76
CA ILE A 76 5.90 -13.81 1.45
C ILE A 76 6.32 -14.18 0.03
N VAL A 77 6.76 -13.18 -0.70
CA VAL A 77 7.45 -13.32 -1.98
C VAL A 77 8.74 -12.50 -1.92
N PHE A 78 9.88 -13.19 -1.88
CA PHE A 78 11.20 -12.60 -1.97
C PHE A 78 11.60 -12.48 -3.44
N HIS A 79 11.86 -11.25 -3.86
CA HIS A 79 12.30 -10.93 -5.21
C HIS A 79 13.67 -10.25 -5.16
N PRO A 80 14.78 -11.02 -5.24
CA PRO A 80 16.14 -10.49 -5.15
C PRO A 80 16.64 -9.91 -6.48
N GLU A 81 15.81 -9.13 -7.16
CA GLU A 81 16.13 -8.44 -8.41
C GLU A 81 15.40 -7.09 -8.45
N PHE A 82 15.91 -6.12 -9.22
CA PHE A 82 15.19 -4.88 -9.47
C PHE A 82 13.94 -5.14 -10.31
N LEU A 83 12.87 -4.42 -10.00
CA LEU A 83 11.64 -4.46 -10.78
C LEU A 83 11.87 -3.81 -12.15
N SER A 84 11.38 -4.49 -13.19
CA SER A 84 11.41 -4.01 -14.57
C SER A 84 10.20 -4.55 -15.32
N SER A 85 9.62 -3.70 -16.17
CA SER A 85 8.58 -4.06 -17.15
C SER A 85 9.00 -5.20 -18.11
N THR A 86 10.30 -5.43 -18.27
CA THR A 86 10.83 -6.54 -19.08
C THR A 86 10.87 -7.88 -18.35
N ASN A 87 10.72 -7.90 -17.02
CA ASN A 87 10.72 -9.13 -16.24
C ASN A 87 9.40 -9.89 -16.47
N PRO A 88 9.45 -11.18 -16.89
CA PRO A 88 8.26 -11.95 -17.25
C PRO A 88 7.34 -12.28 -16.06
N LEU A 89 7.80 -12.10 -14.82
CA LEU A 89 7.04 -12.45 -13.63
C LEU A 89 6.00 -11.38 -13.28
N PHE A 90 6.44 -10.13 -13.08
CA PHE A 90 5.58 -9.02 -12.69
C PHE A 90 5.19 -8.13 -13.87
N GLY A 91 6.10 -7.91 -14.83
CA GLY A 91 5.85 -7.03 -15.98
C GLY A 91 5.53 -5.59 -15.59
N LEU A 92 6.13 -5.08 -14.51
CA LEU A 92 5.91 -3.72 -13.99
C LEU A 92 7.23 -3.04 -13.67
N ASP A 93 7.33 -1.74 -13.96
CA ASP A 93 8.42 -0.92 -13.44
C ASP A 93 8.20 -0.60 -11.95
N TYR A 94 9.27 -0.22 -11.25
CA TYR A 94 9.24 0.04 -9.80
C TYR A 94 8.11 0.98 -9.37
N GLU A 95 7.93 2.10 -10.07
CA GLU A 95 6.89 3.07 -9.73
C GLU A 95 5.46 2.51 -9.88
N GLU A 96 5.22 1.70 -10.91
CA GLU A 96 3.93 1.08 -11.15
C GLU A 96 3.61 0.06 -10.07
N PHE A 97 4.62 -0.73 -9.68
CA PHE A 97 4.51 -1.69 -8.59
C PHE A 97 4.18 -1.00 -7.26
N VAL A 98 4.89 0.08 -6.91
CA VAL A 98 4.63 0.85 -5.69
C VAL A 98 3.20 1.41 -5.71
N ARG A 99 2.75 2.00 -6.83
CA ARG A 99 1.38 2.52 -6.96
C ARG A 99 0.28 1.45 -6.83
N GLY A 100 0.60 0.21 -7.19
CA GLY A 100 -0.26 -0.97 -7.04
C GLY A 100 -0.31 -1.54 -5.62
N CYS A 101 0.69 -1.20 -4.79
CA CYS A 101 0.76 -1.64 -3.40
C CYS A 101 -0.14 -0.80 -2.47
N HIS A 102 -0.38 -1.30 -1.27
CA HIS A 102 -1.26 -0.64 -0.28
C HIS A 102 -0.48 0.08 0.83
N LEU A 103 0.68 -0.43 1.21
CA LEU A 103 1.49 0.04 2.33
C LEU A 103 2.96 -0.26 2.04
N GLY A 104 3.84 0.75 2.14
CA GLY A 104 5.28 0.56 2.19
C GLY A 104 5.74 0.35 3.63
N VAL A 105 6.68 -0.57 3.88
CA VAL A 105 7.14 -0.88 5.25
C VAL A 105 8.67 -0.82 5.28
N PHE A 106 9.22 0.23 5.87
CA PHE A 106 10.66 0.55 5.88
C PHE A 106 11.15 0.74 7.33
N PRO A 107 11.25 -0.34 8.13
CA PRO A 107 11.58 -0.27 9.55
C PRO A 107 13.09 -0.10 9.74
N SER A 108 13.70 0.91 9.10
CA SER A 108 15.15 1.09 9.04
C SER A 108 15.76 1.41 10.41
N TYR A 109 16.94 0.82 10.68
CA TYR A 109 17.75 1.14 11.87
C TYR A 109 18.74 2.27 11.61
N TYR A 110 19.33 2.29 10.41
CA TYR A 110 20.24 3.33 9.94
C TYR A 110 19.79 3.79 8.56
N GLU A 111 19.21 4.99 8.49
CA GLU A 111 18.72 5.58 7.25
C GLU A 111 18.87 7.10 7.33
N PRO A 112 19.96 7.68 6.80
CA PRO A 112 20.25 9.10 6.98
C PRO A 112 19.14 10.03 6.48
N TRP A 113 18.42 9.62 5.43
CA TRP A 113 17.24 10.31 4.93
C TRP A 113 16.04 9.38 4.85
N GLY A 114 15.88 8.64 3.76
CA GLY A 114 14.71 7.78 3.54
C GLY A 114 13.97 8.20 2.27
N TYR A 115 14.58 7.94 1.11
CA TYR A 115 13.98 8.27 -0.19
C TYR A 115 12.78 7.39 -0.49
N THR A 116 12.85 6.09 -0.16
CA THR A 116 11.77 5.13 -0.43
C THR A 116 10.44 5.49 0.25
N PRO A 117 10.38 5.80 1.57
CA PRO A 117 9.12 6.27 2.17
C PRO A 117 8.67 7.65 1.64
N ALA A 118 9.61 8.52 1.23
CA ALA A 118 9.28 9.80 0.60
C ALA A 118 8.62 9.61 -0.78
N GLU A 119 9.19 8.74 -1.62
CA GLU A 119 8.63 8.34 -2.91
C GLU A 119 7.24 7.72 -2.75
N CYS A 120 7.05 6.82 -1.78
CA CYS A 120 5.74 6.27 -1.46
C CYS A 120 4.74 7.39 -1.14
N THR A 121 5.15 8.38 -0.36
CA THR A 121 4.29 9.52 0.02
C THR A 121 3.87 10.33 -1.21
N VAL A 122 4.81 10.63 -2.11
CA VAL A 122 4.55 11.33 -3.38
C VAL A 122 3.59 10.52 -4.27
N MET A 123 3.65 9.19 -4.23
CA MET A 123 2.73 8.31 -4.96
C MET A 123 1.39 8.05 -4.24
N GLY A 124 1.15 8.71 -3.10
CA GLY A 124 -0.07 8.53 -2.31
C GLY A 124 -0.18 7.15 -1.65
N ILE A 125 0.96 6.52 -1.36
CA ILE A 125 1.05 5.22 -0.69
C ILE A 125 1.47 5.43 0.76
N PRO A 126 0.60 5.08 1.73
CA PRO A 126 0.95 5.09 3.14
C PRO A 126 2.23 4.31 3.40
N SER A 127 3.04 4.75 4.38
CA SER A 127 4.29 4.09 4.69
C SER A 127 4.55 3.99 6.20
N VAL A 128 5.21 2.90 6.59
CA VAL A 128 5.79 2.73 7.92
C VAL A 128 7.27 3.05 7.84
N THR A 129 7.74 3.92 8.72
CA THR A 129 9.14 4.32 8.87
C THR A 129 9.54 4.32 10.36
N THR A 130 10.70 4.85 10.72
CA THR A 130 11.19 4.87 12.10
C THR A 130 11.66 6.25 12.53
N ASN A 131 11.66 6.51 13.83
CA ASN A 131 12.25 7.71 14.43
C ASN A 131 13.79 7.72 14.45
N LEU A 132 14.43 6.78 13.75
CA LEU A 132 15.86 6.77 13.43
C LEU A 132 16.14 7.15 11.96
N SER A 133 15.10 7.14 11.11
CA SER A 133 15.21 7.62 9.73
C SER A 133 15.10 9.15 9.67
N GLY A 134 15.85 9.79 8.76
CA GLY A 134 15.74 11.24 8.54
C GLY A 134 14.33 11.67 8.13
N PHE A 135 13.68 10.90 7.27
CA PHE A 135 12.31 11.11 6.81
C PHE A 135 11.31 11.01 7.95
N GLY A 136 11.41 9.97 8.79
CA GLY A 136 10.56 9.80 9.96
C GLY A 136 10.71 10.95 10.95
N CYS A 137 11.95 11.37 11.24
CA CYS A 137 12.21 12.55 12.08
C CYS A 137 11.60 13.81 11.48
N PHE A 138 11.80 14.04 10.18
CA PHE A 138 11.26 15.21 9.47
C PHE A 138 9.73 15.24 9.53
N MET A 139 9.06 14.13 9.25
CA MET A 139 7.59 14.03 9.30
C MET A 139 7.05 14.23 10.71
N GLN A 140 7.72 13.68 11.73
CA GLN A 140 7.33 13.84 13.13
C GLN A 140 7.42 15.30 13.60
N GLU A 141 8.40 16.05 13.10
CA GLU A 141 8.59 17.46 13.47
C GLU A 141 7.57 18.39 12.77
N HIS A 142 7.24 18.10 11.51
CA HIS A 142 6.46 19.00 10.66
C HIS A 142 4.96 18.67 10.60
N ILE A 143 4.53 17.48 11.03
CA ILE A 143 3.13 17.05 10.98
C ILE A 143 2.61 16.76 12.39
N VAL A 144 1.50 17.39 12.78
CA VAL A 144 0.93 17.24 14.13
C VAL A 144 0.40 15.82 14.40
N ASP A 145 -0.12 15.15 13.39
CA ASP A 145 -0.66 13.79 13.48
C ASP A 145 -0.29 12.98 12.21
N PRO A 146 0.97 12.49 12.11
CA PRO A 146 1.45 11.78 10.92
C PRO A 146 0.61 10.56 10.57
N GLN A 147 0.10 9.84 11.57
CA GLN A 147 -0.68 8.62 11.39
C GLN A 147 -2.00 8.87 10.66
N SER A 148 -2.67 10.00 10.94
CA SER A 148 -3.90 10.40 10.24
C SER A 148 -3.70 10.68 8.74
N TYR A 149 -2.45 10.95 8.33
CA TYR A 149 -2.00 11.12 6.95
C TYR A 149 -1.36 9.84 6.36
N GLY A 150 -1.38 8.72 7.06
CA GLY A 150 -0.81 7.45 6.58
C GLY A 150 0.70 7.34 6.72
N ILE A 151 1.33 8.17 7.56
CA ILE A 151 2.74 8.05 7.94
C ILE A 151 2.81 7.43 9.34
N TYR A 152 3.24 6.18 9.41
CA TYR A 152 3.37 5.44 10.66
C TYR A 152 4.84 5.44 11.08
N ILE A 153 5.15 5.90 12.29
CA ILE A 153 6.53 6.05 12.76
C ILE A 153 6.74 5.11 13.94
N VAL A 154 7.47 4.03 13.71
CA VAL A 154 7.87 3.09 14.75
C VAL A 154 8.96 3.72 15.61
N ASP A 155 8.82 3.63 16.93
CA ASP A 155 9.87 3.99 17.85
C ASP A 155 10.92 2.88 17.87
N ARG A 156 12.12 3.19 17.42
CA ARG A 156 13.30 2.32 17.49
C ARG A 156 14.42 2.94 18.32
N ARG A 157 14.19 4.14 18.89
CA ARG A 157 15.19 4.92 19.61
C ARG A 157 15.05 4.82 21.11
N PHE A 158 13.82 4.77 21.62
CA PHE A 158 13.55 4.87 23.06
C PHE A 158 12.89 3.62 23.67
N ILE A 159 12.61 2.61 22.85
CA ILE A 159 12.01 1.33 23.29
C ILE A 159 12.87 0.13 22.89
N SER A 160 12.56 -1.03 23.47
CA SER A 160 13.28 -2.27 23.18
C SER A 160 13.00 -2.78 21.76
N LEU A 161 13.86 -3.67 21.26
CA LEU A 161 13.65 -4.30 19.95
C LEU A 161 12.30 -5.04 19.88
N GLU A 162 11.93 -5.75 20.94
CA GLU A 162 10.68 -6.50 20.99
C GLU A 162 9.48 -5.56 20.94
N ASP A 163 9.52 -4.46 21.70
CA ASP A 163 8.45 -3.46 21.68
C ASP A 163 8.33 -2.79 20.31
N SER A 164 9.45 -2.51 19.63
CA SER A 164 9.44 -2.01 18.25
C SER A 164 8.80 -3.00 17.27
N VAL A 165 9.09 -4.30 17.42
CA VAL A 165 8.48 -5.35 16.58
C VAL A 165 6.98 -5.45 16.84
N GLN A 166 6.56 -5.42 18.11
CA GLN A 166 5.15 -5.44 18.48
C GLN A 166 4.41 -4.21 17.96
N GLN A 167 5.01 -3.03 18.05
CA GLN A 167 4.43 -1.79 17.51
C GLN A 167 4.29 -1.83 15.98
N LEU A 168 5.31 -2.32 15.27
CA LEU A 168 5.26 -2.51 13.82
C LEU A 168 4.13 -3.47 13.43
N ALA A 169 4.04 -4.62 14.11
CA ALA A 169 2.99 -5.61 13.89
C ALA A 169 1.60 -5.02 14.14
N GLN A 170 1.45 -4.20 15.19
CA GLN A 170 0.20 -3.53 15.51
C GLN A 170 -0.22 -2.55 14.40
N TYR A 171 0.69 -1.73 13.88
CA TYR A 171 0.39 -0.84 12.75
C TYR A 171 -0.06 -1.61 11.50
N MET A 172 0.61 -2.71 11.17
CA MET A 172 0.23 -3.56 10.03
C MET A 172 -1.13 -4.22 10.25
N TYR A 173 -1.41 -4.69 11.47
CA TYR A 173 -2.69 -5.30 11.83
C TYR A 173 -3.84 -4.30 11.74
N ASP A 174 -3.68 -3.10 12.30
CA ASP A 174 -4.71 -2.06 12.23
C ASP A 174 -4.95 -1.59 10.80
N PHE A 175 -3.89 -1.46 9.99
CA PHE A 175 -4.02 -1.15 8.56
C PHE A 175 -4.81 -2.23 7.81
N ALA A 176 -4.55 -3.51 8.08
CA ALA A 176 -5.26 -4.63 7.45
C ALA A 176 -6.76 -4.66 7.78
N ARG A 177 -7.18 -4.03 8.88
CA ARG A 177 -8.58 -3.92 9.30
C ARG A 177 -9.33 -2.76 8.64
N LEU A 178 -8.64 -1.85 7.95
CA LEU A 178 -9.29 -0.73 7.28
C LEU A 178 -10.22 -1.22 6.17
N SER A 179 -11.35 -0.55 5.99
CA SER A 179 -12.23 -0.78 4.84
C SER A 179 -11.60 -0.21 3.56
N ARG A 180 -12.11 -0.63 2.39
CA ARG A 180 -11.67 -0.07 1.10
C ARG A 180 -11.82 1.46 1.07
N ARG A 181 -12.95 1.99 1.57
CA ARG A 181 -13.20 3.44 1.63
C ARG A 181 -12.19 4.15 2.52
N GLN A 182 -11.88 3.58 3.69
CA GLN A 182 -10.88 4.12 4.60
C GLN A 182 -9.47 4.14 3.97
N ARG A 183 -9.07 3.06 3.26
CA ARG A 183 -7.80 3.03 2.53
C ARG A 183 -7.71 4.10 1.44
N ILE A 184 -8.77 4.31 0.66
CA ILE A 184 -8.80 5.36 -0.38
C ILE A 184 -8.64 6.75 0.25
N ILE A 185 -9.36 7.03 1.34
CA ILE A 185 -9.25 8.31 2.04
C ILE A 185 -7.84 8.50 2.59
N GLN A 186 -7.24 7.46 3.17
CA GLN A 186 -5.88 7.53 3.68
C GLN A 186 -4.87 7.80 2.56
N ARG A 187 -4.95 7.12 1.41
CA ARG A 187 -4.11 7.40 0.23
C ARG A 187 -4.22 8.85 -0.24
N ASN A 188 -5.43 9.38 -0.33
CA ASN A 188 -5.67 10.78 -0.70
C ASN A 188 -5.09 11.76 0.32
N ARG A 189 -5.02 11.41 1.61
CA ARG A 189 -4.36 12.24 2.62
C ARG A 189 -2.85 12.15 2.51
N THR A 190 -2.30 10.96 2.31
CA THR A 190 -0.88 10.75 2.11
C THR A 190 -0.35 11.55 0.92
N GLU A 191 -1.07 11.55 -0.20
CA GLU A 191 -0.70 12.27 -1.41
C GLU A 191 -0.63 13.80 -1.21
N ARG A 192 -1.47 14.38 -0.34
CA ARG A 192 -1.41 15.81 0.02
C ARG A 192 -0.14 16.22 0.75
N LEU A 193 0.62 15.26 1.28
CA LEU A 193 1.93 15.54 1.88
C LEU A 193 3.05 15.63 0.83
N SER A 194 2.78 15.30 -0.44
CA SER A 194 3.78 15.37 -1.52
C SER A 194 4.38 16.77 -1.67
N ASP A 195 3.54 17.81 -1.59
CA ASP A 195 3.98 19.20 -1.65
C ASP A 195 5.02 19.53 -0.57
N LEU A 196 4.86 19.01 0.65
CA LEU A 196 5.81 19.24 1.76
C LEU A 196 7.22 18.74 1.41
N LEU A 197 7.31 17.70 0.57
CA LEU A 197 8.56 17.07 0.16
C LEU A 197 9.15 17.66 -1.13
N ASP A 198 8.46 18.62 -1.76
CA ASP A 198 8.95 19.26 -2.97
C ASP A 198 10.12 20.21 -2.67
N TRP A 199 11.07 20.30 -3.61
CA TRP A 199 12.24 21.19 -3.51
C TRP A 199 11.88 22.68 -3.42
N ARG A 200 10.70 23.09 -3.90
CA ARG A 200 10.17 24.44 -3.70
C ARG A 200 10.04 24.79 -2.22
N ASN A 201 9.70 23.80 -1.40
CA ASN A 201 9.60 23.94 0.05
C ASN A 201 10.95 23.63 0.73
N LEU A 202 11.56 22.47 0.45
CA LEU A 202 12.79 22.04 1.13
C LEU A 202 14.03 22.88 0.76
N GLY A 203 14.06 23.50 -0.42
CA GLY A 203 15.16 24.37 -0.88
C GLY A 203 15.36 25.62 0.00
N VAL A 204 14.41 25.92 0.88
CA VAL A 204 14.55 26.97 1.89
C VAL A 204 15.74 26.74 2.82
N TYR A 205 15.99 25.51 3.26
CA TYR A 205 17.09 25.22 4.18
C TYR A 205 18.45 25.44 3.53
N TYR A 206 18.56 25.23 2.21
CA TYR A 206 19.76 25.55 1.44
C TYR A 206 19.98 27.07 1.31
N ARG A 207 18.91 27.87 1.22
CA ARG A 207 19.04 29.33 1.25
C ARG A 207 19.52 29.78 2.63
N GLN A 208 18.89 29.28 3.71
CA GLN A 208 19.29 29.59 5.08
C GLN A 208 20.75 29.21 5.38
N ALA A 209 21.20 28.03 4.93
CA ALA A 209 22.58 27.60 5.14
C ALA A 209 23.60 28.53 4.44
N ARG A 210 23.30 28.95 3.20
CA ARG A 210 24.13 29.92 2.46
C ARG A 210 24.14 31.29 3.14
N MET A 211 22.99 31.76 3.62
CA MET A 211 22.88 33.01 4.36
C MET A 211 23.69 32.97 5.66
N LYS A 212 23.59 31.89 6.43
CA LYS A 212 24.41 31.70 7.65
C LYS A 212 25.91 31.72 7.34
N ALA A 213 26.33 31.10 6.23
CA ALA A 213 27.72 31.16 5.79
C ALA A 213 28.15 32.59 5.43
N LEU A 214 27.31 33.34 4.70
CA LEU A 214 27.58 34.74 4.34
C LEU A 214 27.69 35.64 5.58
N HIS A 215 26.76 35.55 6.53
CA HIS A 215 26.83 36.34 7.76
C HIS A 215 28.04 35.99 8.64
N SER A 216 28.51 34.74 8.60
CA SER A 216 29.71 34.31 9.32
C SER A 216 30.99 34.94 8.73
N VAL A 217 31.04 35.11 7.40
CA VAL A 217 32.21 35.68 6.69
C VAL A 217 32.12 37.20 6.57
N PHE A 218 30.92 37.75 6.40
CA PHE A 218 30.61 39.17 6.19
C PHE A 218 29.52 39.62 7.18
N PRO A 219 29.88 40.01 8.42
CA PRO A 219 28.91 40.39 9.45
C PRO A 219 28.04 41.59 9.08
N ASP A 220 28.55 42.50 8.25
CA ASP A 220 27.85 43.72 7.82
C ASP A 220 26.87 43.48 6.66
N TYR A 221 26.80 42.25 6.12
CA TYR A 221 25.87 41.90 5.06
C TYR A 221 24.43 42.07 5.55
N LYS A 222 23.66 42.95 4.89
CA LYS A 222 22.23 43.19 5.16
C LYS A 222 21.38 42.55 4.06
N GLU A 223 20.34 41.86 4.48
CA GLU A 223 19.42 41.15 3.60
C GLU A 223 18.42 42.12 2.96
N GLU A 224 18.16 42.01 1.65
CA GLU A 224 17.15 42.82 0.95
C GLU A 224 15.74 42.17 0.89
N LEU A 225 15.59 40.92 1.35
CA LEU A 225 14.32 40.20 1.27
C LEU A 225 14.00 39.46 2.58
N GLU A 226 13.28 40.12 3.49
CA GLU A 226 12.63 39.46 4.62
C GLU A 226 11.39 38.70 4.12
N ALA A 227 11.58 37.43 3.76
CA ALA A 227 10.49 36.47 3.80
C ALA A 227 10.83 35.46 4.90
N GLY A 228 10.51 35.82 6.13
CA GLY A 228 10.51 34.87 7.24
C GLY A 228 9.68 33.66 6.84
N ILE A 229 10.31 32.49 6.80
CA ILE A 229 9.65 31.26 6.39
C ILE A 229 8.78 30.83 7.57
N GLY A 230 7.46 30.88 7.37
CA GLY A 230 6.51 30.35 8.32
C GLY A 230 6.85 28.89 8.64
N THR A 231 6.71 28.49 9.91
CA THR A 231 6.88 27.10 10.31
C THR A 231 5.99 26.21 9.45
N LEU A 232 6.61 25.26 8.73
CA LEU A 232 5.92 24.23 7.94
C LEU A 232 5.23 23.25 8.90
N LYS A 233 4.14 23.68 9.55
CA LYS A 233 3.31 22.82 10.40
C LYS A 233 2.07 22.41 9.65
N TYR A 234 1.99 21.13 9.30
CA TYR A 234 0.80 20.55 8.69
C TYR A 234 -0.22 20.21 9.78
N PRO A 235 -1.42 20.81 9.77
CA PRO A 235 -2.44 20.58 10.80
C PRO A 235 -3.06 19.19 10.67
N ARG A 236 -3.94 18.81 11.60
CA ARG A 236 -4.74 17.58 11.45
C ARG A 236 -5.72 17.70 10.27
N PRO A 237 -6.08 16.60 9.59
CA PRO A 237 -7.06 16.63 8.51
C PRO A 237 -8.43 17.06 9.04
N ILE A 238 -9.13 17.96 8.33
CA ILE A 238 -10.47 18.47 8.70
C ILE A 238 -11.55 17.40 8.56
N SER A 239 -11.37 16.42 7.66
CA SER A 239 -12.33 15.34 7.45
C SER A 239 -12.25 14.30 8.57
N GLU A 240 -13.37 13.98 9.23
CA GLU A 240 -13.45 12.82 10.12
C GLU A 240 -13.21 11.51 9.37
N PRO A 241 -12.51 10.53 9.97
CA PRO A 241 -12.47 9.18 9.42
C PRO A 241 -13.90 8.62 9.39
N PRO A 242 -14.34 8.03 8.26
CA PRO A 242 -15.70 7.50 8.18
C PRO A 242 -15.89 6.36 9.18
N SER A 243 -17.09 6.29 9.77
CA SER A 243 -17.53 5.20 10.64
C SER A 243 -17.23 3.84 9.99
N PRO A 244 -16.78 2.83 10.75
CA PRO A 244 -16.41 1.54 10.21
C PRO A 244 -17.63 0.86 9.59
N SER A 245 -17.79 0.98 8.28
CA SER A 245 -18.69 0.12 7.52
C SER A 245 -17.92 -1.13 7.13
N THR A 246 -18.49 -2.29 7.48
CA THR A 246 -17.96 -3.61 7.09
C THR A 246 -17.92 -3.70 5.57
N SER A 247 -16.74 -3.55 4.98
CA SER A 247 -16.55 -3.87 3.56
C SER A 247 -16.51 -5.39 3.40
N ARG A 248 -17.34 -5.95 2.50
CA ARG A 248 -17.26 -7.36 2.08
C ARG A 248 -15.80 -7.69 1.68
N GLY A 249 -15.34 -8.88 2.06
CA GLY A 249 -13.99 -9.35 1.77
C GLY A 249 -13.70 -9.29 0.27
N THR A 250 -12.50 -8.83 -0.10
CA THR A 250 -12.05 -8.74 -1.50
C THR A 250 -11.54 -10.07 -2.05
N THR A 251 -11.50 -11.11 -1.23
CA THR A 251 -11.17 -12.47 -1.64
C THR A 251 -12.47 -13.23 -1.87
N PRO A 252 -12.68 -13.88 -3.04
CA PRO A 252 -13.81 -14.78 -3.17
C PRO A 252 -13.74 -15.81 -2.05
N VAL A 253 -14.82 -15.91 -1.27
CA VAL A 253 -14.96 -16.97 -0.26
C VAL A 253 -14.88 -18.29 -1.02
N ALA A 254 -14.09 -19.24 -0.53
CA ALA A 254 -14.06 -20.59 -1.10
C ALA A 254 -15.51 -21.10 -1.19
N SER A 255 -15.93 -21.56 -2.37
CA SER A 255 -17.28 -22.02 -2.63
C SER A 255 -17.67 -23.09 -1.62
N ARG A 256 -18.35 -22.71 -0.54
CA ARG A 256 -19.00 -23.66 0.36
C ARG A 256 -20.30 -24.06 -0.31
N HIS A 257 -20.44 -25.36 -0.56
CA HIS A 257 -21.65 -25.93 -1.12
C HIS A 257 -22.78 -25.76 -0.08
N GLY A 258 -23.80 -24.96 -0.39
CA GLY A 258 -25.08 -24.94 0.34
C GLY A 258 -25.31 -23.86 1.41
N SER A 259 -25.13 -22.57 1.10
CA SER A 259 -25.73 -21.51 1.92
C SER A 259 -26.47 -20.51 1.01
N ASP A 260 -27.77 -20.76 0.82
CA ASP A 260 -28.73 -19.75 0.38
C ASP A 260 -29.08 -18.90 1.60
N ASP A 261 -28.40 -17.77 1.80
CA ASP A 261 -28.84 -16.74 2.74
C ASP A 261 -29.50 -15.61 1.93
N GLU A 262 -30.84 -15.63 1.89
CA GLU A 262 -31.68 -14.55 1.38
C GLU A 262 -31.70 -13.36 2.36
N SER A 263 -30.63 -12.56 2.39
CA SER A 263 -30.61 -11.29 3.13
C SER A 263 -30.17 -10.09 2.29
N ASP A 264 -30.29 -10.18 0.96
CA ASP A 264 -29.88 -9.12 0.02
C ASP A 264 -31.11 -8.35 -0.52
N SER A 265 -31.78 -7.59 0.36
CA SER A 265 -32.66 -6.50 -0.06
C SER A 265 -32.04 -5.17 0.36
N VAL A 266 -31.47 -4.45 -0.61
CA VAL A 266 -31.06 -3.05 -0.44
C VAL A 266 -32.32 -2.20 -0.51
N ASP A 267 -32.68 -1.53 0.59
CA ASP A 267 -33.87 -0.70 0.69
C ASP A 267 -33.61 0.68 0.07
N GLU A 268 -33.88 0.80 -1.24
CA GLU A 268 -33.66 2.01 -2.06
C GLU A 268 -34.42 3.24 -1.52
N GLU A 269 -35.51 3.03 -0.76
CA GLU A 269 -36.34 4.11 -0.22
C GLU A 269 -35.61 4.89 0.88
N LYS A 270 -34.74 4.20 1.64
CA LYS A 270 -33.93 4.79 2.71
C LYS A 270 -32.77 5.64 2.18
N GLU A 271 -32.21 5.27 1.03
CA GLU A 271 -31.14 6.00 0.36
C GLU A 271 -31.63 7.34 -0.24
N LEU A 272 -32.89 7.37 -0.70
CA LEU A 272 -33.53 8.58 -1.22
C LEU A 272 -33.88 9.60 -0.13
N GLU A 273 -34.21 9.16 1.08
CA GLU A 273 -34.47 10.06 2.22
C GLU A 273 -33.18 10.76 2.70
N GLU A 274 -32.05 10.06 2.73
CA GLU A 274 -30.76 10.63 3.15
C GLU A 274 -30.24 11.68 2.15
N LEU A 275 -30.58 11.57 0.87
CA LEU A 275 -30.20 12.54 -0.17
C LEU A 275 -31.04 13.82 -0.15
N ARG A 276 -32.26 13.78 0.41
CA ARG A 276 -33.14 14.95 0.49
C ARG A 276 -32.83 15.90 1.65
N GLN A 277 -31.98 15.49 2.59
CA GLN A 277 -31.61 16.28 3.77
C GLN A 277 -30.24 16.99 3.67
N LYS A 278 -29.72 17.19 2.45
CA LYS A 278 -28.53 18.04 2.20
C LYS A 278 -28.83 19.19 1.27
#